data_AF-A0A958AFW2-F1
#
_entry.id   AF-A0A958AFW2-F1
#
_cell.length_a   1.000
_cell.length_b   1.000
_cell.length_c   1.000
_cell.angle_alpha   90.00
_cell.angle_beta   90.00
_cell.angle_gamma   90.00
#
_symmetry.space_group_name_H-M   'P 1'
#
loop_
_entity.id
_entity.type
_entity.pdbx_description
1 polymer ?
#
loop_
_entity_poly.entity_id
_entity_poly.type
_entity_poly.pdbx_seq_one_letter_code
_entity_poly.pdbx_strand_id
1 'polypeptide(L)'
;MRTMLTPLIPLKMDPAIDIDRQMANWEPLVPLVLGLHGMVIFFSMSATWWQWSAIASVLLLAVWAGSPWGQTQPTRVIRAGLLFGLTWPLLLTTGGTDSPFLLWYFILVTVYPMLLPAPFSPILIGAVPIALLLLWPLSPHPKSLLSLLACSFLLFFLGWLTWSLKTTLMRYTLWREESERRLTTALDLAGVVII
;
A
#
# COMPACT_ATOMS: atom_id res chain seq x y z
N MET A 1 55.30 7.56 -7.13
CA MET A 1 54.13 7.51 -6.22
C MET A 1 52.89 7.83 -7.03
N ARG A 2 52.13 6.81 -7.45
CA ARG A 2 50.89 6.97 -8.22
C ARG A 2 49.75 6.64 -7.28
N THR A 3 49.00 7.64 -6.86
CA THR A 3 47.73 7.47 -6.15
C THR A 3 46.76 6.76 -7.07
N MET A 4 46.64 5.44 -6.92
CA MET A 4 45.56 4.67 -7.53
C MET A 4 44.26 5.03 -6.80
N LEU A 5 43.53 5.99 -7.36
CA LEU A 5 42.12 6.16 -7.06
C LEU A 5 41.40 4.98 -7.71
N THR A 6 41.16 3.93 -6.93
CA THR A 6 40.24 2.85 -7.31
C THR A 6 38.90 3.50 -7.61
N PRO A 7 38.35 3.37 -8.83
CA PRO A 7 36.96 3.76 -9.05
C PRO A 7 36.12 2.85 -8.15
N LEU A 8 35.46 3.44 -7.16
CA LEU A 8 34.37 2.79 -6.44
C LEU A 8 33.32 2.45 -7.50
N ILE A 9 33.36 1.21 -8.00
CA ILE A 9 32.28 0.64 -8.80
C ILE A 9 31.00 0.90 -7.98
N PRO A 10 30.01 1.62 -8.52
CA PRO A 10 28.81 1.89 -7.77
C PRO A 10 28.23 0.55 -7.35
N LEU A 11 28.17 0.32 -6.04
CA LEU A 11 27.53 -0.84 -5.43
C LEU A 11 26.23 -1.07 -6.18
N LYS A 12 26.19 -2.19 -6.92
CA LYS A 12 25.02 -2.66 -7.64
C LYS A 12 23.89 -2.72 -6.60
N MET A 13 22.97 -1.76 -6.64
CA MET A 13 21.93 -1.66 -5.62
C MET A 13 21.17 -2.99 -5.59
N ASP A 14 20.95 -3.51 -4.39
CA ASP A 14 20.12 -4.69 -4.18
C ASP A 14 18.73 -4.42 -4.79
N PRO A 15 18.26 -5.24 -5.74
CA PRO A 15 16.95 -5.04 -6.37
C PRO A 15 15.79 -5.05 -5.37
N ALA A 16 15.94 -5.63 -4.17
CA ALA A 16 14.92 -5.52 -3.12
C ALA A 16 14.75 -4.08 -2.63
N ILE A 17 15.88 -3.42 -2.36
CA ILE A 17 15.93 -2.02 -1.92
C ILE A 17 15.35 -1.11 -3.00
N ASP A 18 15.57 -1.42 -4.28
CA ASP A 18 15.04 -0.64 -5.39
C ASP A 18 13.51 -0.76 -5.50
N ILE A 19 12.95 -1.97 -5.36
CA ILE A 19 11.49 -2.19 -5.39
C ILE A 19 10.80 -1.50 -4.21
N ASP A 20 11.31 -1.67 -2.98
CA ASP A 20 10.70 -1.05 -1.79
C ASP A 20 10.77 0.48 -1.85
N ARG A 21 11.87 1.03 -2.38
CA ARG A 21 12.04 2.47 -2.58
C ARG A 21 11.15 3.00 -3.70
N GLN A 22 11.06 2.28 -4.82
CA GLN A 22 10.18 2.62 -5.92
C GLN A 22 8.73 2.65 -5.42
N MET A 23 8.26 1.59 -4.76
CA MET A 23 6.92 1.52 -4.17
C MET A 23 6.66 2.65 -3.17
N ALA A 24 7.65 3.01 -2.33
CA ALA A 24 7.55 4.15 -1.42
C ALA A 24 7.36 5.50 -2.15
N ASN A 25 7.98 5.66 -3.32
CA ASN A 25 7.86 6.87 -4.13
C ASN A 25 6.50 6.98 -4.83
N TRP A 26 5.85 5.85 -5.14
CA TRP A 26 4.50 5.83 -5.73
C TRP A 26 3.38 5.93 -4.68
N GLU A 27 3.66 5.62 -3.42
CA GLU A 27 2.68 5.67 -2.33
C GLU A 27 1.90 7.00 -2.20
N PRO A 28 2.53 8.19 -2.32
CA PRO A 28 1.82 9.47 -2.26
C PRO A 28 0.74 9.65 -3.32
N LEU A 29 0.83 8.92 -4.43
CA LEU A 29 -0.18 8.98 -5.49
C LEU A 29 -1.48 8.30 -5.08
N VAL A 30 -1.46 7.36 -4.12
CA VAL A 30 -2.66 6.70 -3.63
C VAL A 30 -3.64 7.70 -3.02
N PRO A 31 -3.30 8.43 -1.93
CA PRO A 31 -4.19 9.44 -1.39
C PRO A 31 -4.49 10.57 -2.39
N LEU A 32 -3.58 10.90 -3.30
CA LEU A 32 -3.84 11.90 -4.34
C LEU A 32 -4.98 11.46 -5.27
N VAL A 33 -4.87 10.26 -5.85
CA VAL A 33 -5.87 9.69 -6.77
C VAL A 33 -7.20 9.47 -6.05
N LEU A 34 -7.18 8.96 -4.82
CA LEU A 34 -8.38 8.80 -4.00
C LEU A 34 -9.06 10.15 -3.73
N GLY A 35 -8.29 11.17 -3.32
CA GLY A 35 -8.80 12.51 -3.07
C GLY A 35 -9.43 13.12 -4.32
N LEU A 36 -8.75 13.05 -5.47
CA LEU A 36 -9.28 13.53 -6.76
C LEU A 36 -10.54 12.78 -7.18
N HIS A 37 -10.58 11.45 -7.03
CA HIS A 37 -11.79 10.66 -7.25
C HIS A 37 -12.93 11.14 -6.36
N GLY A 38 -12.68 11.36 -5.07
CA GLY A 38 -13.67 11.90 -4.13
C GLY A 38 -14.18 13.28 -4.54
N MET A 39 -13.32 14.17 -5.01
CA MET A 39 -13.72 15.47 -5.56
C MET A 39 -14.67 15.30 -6.75
N VAL A 40 -14.34 14.43 -7.72
CA VAL A 40 -15.18 14.18 -8.90
C VAL A 40 -16.57 13.68 -8.49
N ILE A 41 -16.64 12.72 -7.57
CA ILE A 41 -17.91 12.22 -7.03
C ILE A 41 -18.69 13.37 -6.37
N PHE A 42 -18.05 14.19 -5.54
CA PHE A 42 -18.71 15.28 -4.81
C PHE A 42 -19.00 16.53 -5.63
N PHE A 43 -18.44 16.69 -6.83
CA PHE A 43 -18.95 17.67 -7.78
C PHE A 43 -20.24 17.21 -8.45
N SER A 44 -20.45 15.90 -8.57
CA SER A 44 -21.69 15.32 -9.12
C SER A 44 -22.80 15.12 -8.09
N MET A 45 -22.49 15.27 -6.80
CA MET A 45 -23.41 15.07 -5.67
C MET A 45 -23.46 16.33 -4.81
N SER A 46 -24.58 16.60 -4.14
CA SER A 46 -24.65 17.71 -3.17
C SER A 46 -23.96 17.32 -1.85
N ALA A 47 -22.62 17.37 -1.85
CA ALA A 47 -21.82 17.00 -0.68
C ALA A 47 -21.89 18.05 0.44
N THR A 48 -21.90 17.57 1.67
CA THR A 48 -21.90 18.38 2.88
C THR A 48 -20.49 18.91 3.22
N TRP A 49 -20.40 19.90 4.10
CA TRP A 49 -19.11 20.50 4.48
C TRP A 49 -18.13 19.48 5.07
N TRP A 50 -18.59 18.53 5.89
CA TRP A 50 -17.71 17.53 6.50
C TRP A 50 -17.14 16.56 5.46
N GLN A 51 -17.92 16.24 4.42
CA GLN A 51 -17.49 15.40 3.29
C GLN A 51 -16.36 16.08 2.53
N TRP A 52 -16.48 17.38 2.27
CA TRP A 52 -15.39 18.18 1.69
C TRP A 52 -14.15 18.22 2.59
N SER A 53 -14.33 18.36 3.90
CA SER A 53 -13.21 18.29 4.86
C SER A 53 -12.51 16.93 4.85
N ALA A 54 -13.25 15.84 4.68
CA ALA A 54 -12.67 14.50 4.56
C ALA A 54 -11.82 14.37 3.29
N ILE A 55 -12.31 14.86 2.15
CA ILE A 55 -11.53 14.88 0.89
C ILE A 55 -10.29 15.77 1.01
N ALA A 56 -10.43 16.96 1.59
CA ALA A 56 -9.30 17.84 1.85
C ALA A 56 -8.25 17.14 2.75
N SER A 57 -8.69 16.42 3.78
CA SER A 57 -7.79 15.64 4.64
C SER A 57 -7.04 14.55 3.85
N VAL A 58 -7.71 13.86 2.93
CA VAL A 58 -7.08 12.86 2.06
C VAL A 58 -6.03 13.48 1.14
N LEU A 59 -6.30 14.66 0.57
CA LEU A 59 -5.31 15.39 -0.23
C LEU A 59 -4.11 15.86 0.62
N LEU A 60 -4.34 16.29 1.87
CA LEU A 60 -3.27 16.61 2.80
C LEU A 60 -2.41 15.39 3.14
N LEU A 61 -3.01 14.18 3.22
CA LEU A 61 -2.25 12.94 3.38
C LEU A 61 -1.31 12.68 2.20
N ALA A 62 -1.68 13.08 0.98
CA ALA A 62 -0.81 12.98 -0.19
C ALA A 62 0.39 13.93 -0.10
N VAL A 63 0.15 15.19 0.29
CA VAL A 63 1.23 16.16 0.52
C VAL A 63 2.16 15.67 1.63
N TRP A 64 1.58 15.15 2.73
CA TRP A 64 2.36 14.60 3.82
C TRP A 64 3.18 13.39 3.39
N ALA A 65 2.61 12.47 2.60
CA ALA A 65 3.30 11.31 2.04
C ALA A 65 4.50 11.70 1.15
N GLY A 66 4.40 12.80 0.41
CA GLY A 66 5.50 13.33 -0.39
C GLY A 66 6.62 14.00 0.43
N SER A 67 6.39 14.25 1.73
CA SER A 67 7.38 14.89 2.60
C SER A 67 8.41 13.88 3.17
N PRO A 68 9.63 14.31 3.53
CA PRO A 68 10.62 13.44 4.17
C PRO A 68 10.10 12.75 5.43
N TRP A 69 9.22 13.42 6.19
CA TRP A 69 8.65 12.89 7.43
C TRP A 69 7.55 11.85 7.18
N GLY A 70 6.82 11.96 6.07
CA GLY A 70 5.74 11.05 5.72
C GLY A 70 6.17 9.77 5.02
N GLN A 71 7.47 9.57 4.81
CA GLN A 71 8.02 8.38 4.14
C GLN A 71 8.44 7.25 5.11
N THR A 72 8.34 7.48 6.42
CA THR A 72 8.71 6.51 7.45
C THR A 72 7.67 5.38 7.59
N GLN A 73 8.10 4.20 8.05
CA GLN A 73 7.19 3.06 8.25
C GLN A 73 5.99 3.36 9.18
N PRO A 74 6.16 4.02 10.34
CA PRO A 74 5.02 4.36 11.21
C PRO A 74 4.00 5.28 10.53
N THR A 75 4.47 6.24 9.74
CA THR A 75 3.58 7.19 9.05
C THR A 75 2.75 6.52 7.95
N ARG A 76 3.29 5.50 7.28
CA ARG A 76 2.51 4.66 6.34
C ARG A 76 1.37 3.91 7.05
N VAL A 77 1.64 3.37 8.24
CA VAL A 77 0.61 2.69 9.06
C VAL A 77 -0.49 3.68 9.46
N ILE A 78 -0.10 4.86 9.97
CA ILE A 78 -1.05 5.91 10.35
C ILE A 78 -1.89 6.33 9.14
N ARG A 79 -1.26 6.57 7.99
CA ARG A 79 -1.95 6.97 6.76
C ARG A 79 -2.90 5.90 6.23
N ALA A 80 -2.49 4.63 6.22
CA ALA A 80 -3.38 3.51 5.89
C ALA A 80 -4.61 3.48 6.81
N GLY A 81 -4.38 3.65 8.12
CA GLY A 81 -5.44 3.73 9.13
C GLY A 81 -6.39 4.91 8.91
N LEU A 82 -5.85 6.09 8.59
CA LEU A 82 -6.64 7.28 8.31
C LEU A 82 -7.45 7.12 7.02
N LEU A 83 -6.87 6.60 5.94
CA LEU A 83 -7.59 6.34 4.70
C LEU A 83 -8.70 5.31 4.92
N PHE A 84 -8.39 4.21 5.61
CA PHE A 84 -9.40 3.20 5.99
C PHE A 84 -10.53 3.81 6.82
N GLY A 85 -10.17 4.56 7.86
CA GLY A 85 -11.09 5.20 8.80
C GLY A 85 -11.94 6.31 8.17
N LEU A 86 -11.41 7.07 7.21
CA LEU A 86 -12.15 8.08 6.46
C LEU A 86 -13.06 7.46 5.39
N THR A 87 -12.65 6.34 4.78
CA THR A 87 -13.46 5.64 3.79
C THR A 87 -14.77 5.15 4.39
N TRP A 88 -14.74 4.66 5.63
CA TRP A 88 -15.92 4.13 6.31
C TRP A 88 -17.13 5.10 6.43
N PRO A 89 -16.98 6.30 7.03
CA PRO A 89 -18.07 7.28 7.09
C PRO A 89 -18.45 7.82 5.71
N LEU A 90 -17.50 7.91 4.77
CA LEU A 90 -17.81 8.28 3.39
C LEU A 90 -18.74 7.24 2.75
N LEU A 91 -18.44 5.95 2.89
CA LEU A 91 -19.31 4.85 2.44
C LEU A 91 -20.72 4.96 3.06
N LEU A 92 -20.80 5.07 4.39
CA LEU A 92 -22.07 5.17 5.12
C LEU A 92 -22.98 6.29 4.59
N THR A 93 -22.41 7.43 4.24
CA THR A 93 -23.18 8.64 3.88
C THR A 93 -23.40 8.80 2.38
N THR A 94 -22.87 7.89 1.55
CA THR A 94 -22.92 7.99 0.07
C THR A 94 -23.50 6.73 -0.60
N GLY A 95 -24.26 5.93 0.16
CA GLY A 95 -24.96 4.75 -0.38
C GLY A 95 -24.55 3.41 0.24
N GLY A 96 -23.72 3.41 1.29
CA GLY A 96 -23.33 2.20 2.01
C GLY A 96 -22.61 1.21 1.09
N THR A 97 -23.15 -0.01 0.96
CA THR A 97 -22.57 -1.08 0.14
C THR A 97 -22.53 -0.78 -1.37
N ASP A 98 -23.35 0.15 -1.85
CA ASP A 98 -23.40 0.61 -3.25
C ASP A 98 -22.61 1.91 -3.50
N SER A 99 -21.95 2.44 -2.47
CA SER A 99 -21.23 3.70 -2.57
C SER A 99 -20.08 3.63 -3.60
N PRO A 100 -19.85 4.71 -4.39
CA PRO A 100 -18.69 4.81 -5.28
C PRO A 100 -17.36 4.78 -4.51
N PHE A 101 -17.36 5.07 -3.21
CA PHE A 101 -16.17 5.01 -2.36
C PHE A 101 -15.73 3.57 -2.05
N LEU A 102 -16.49 2.54 -2.46
CA LEU A 102 -16.07 1.14 -2.33
C LEU A 102 -14.73 0.87 -3.04
N LEU A 103 -14.49 1.58 -4.15
CA LEU A 103 -13.22 1.52 -4.88
C LEU A 103 -12.01 1.87 -4.00
N TRP A 104 -12.18 2.71 -2.97
CA TRP A 104 -11.10 3.08 -2.06
C TRP A 104 -10.63 1.87 -1.25
N TYR A 105 -11.54 1.00 -0.82
CA TYR A 105 -11.20 -0.26 -0.17
C TYR A 105 -10.47 -1.22 -1.11
N PHE A 106 -10.85 -1.28 -2.39
CA PHE A 106 -10.08 -2.04 -3.39
C PHE A 106 -8.64 -1.52 -3.52
N ILE A 107 -8.45 -0.21 -3.64
CA ILE A 107 -7.12 0.39 -3.74
C ILE A 107 -6.31 0.14 -2.47
N LEU A 108 -6.93 0.27 -1.29
CA LEU A 108 -6.28 0.04 0.00
C LEU A 108 -5.74 -1.39 0.10
N VAL A 109 -6.55 -2.41 -0.18
CA VAL A 109 -6.10 -3.82 -0.11
C VAL A 109 -5.14 -4.20 -1.24
N THR A 110 -5.14 -3.46 -2.34
CA THR A 110 -4.20 -3.72 -3.43
C THR A 110 -2.82 -3.17 -3.11
N VAL A 111 -2.75 -1.94 -2.59
CA VAL A 111 -1.49 -1.21 -2.48
C VAL A 111 -0.85 -1.34 -1.10
N TYR A 112 -1.63 -1.19 -0.01
CA TYR A 112 -1.05 -1.09 1.33
C TYR A 112 -0.46 -2.39 1.88
N PRO A 113 -0.95 -3.61 1.57
CA PRO A 113 -0.27 -4.83 2.00
C PRO A 113 1.16 -4.96 1.48
N MET A 114 1.47 -4.33 0.34
CA MET A 114 2.83 -4.26 -0.19
C MET A 114 3.72 -3.29 0.60
N LEU A 115 3.13 -2.22 1.14
CA LEU A 115 3.87 -1.12 1.77
C LEU A 115 4.00 -1.24 3.28
N LEU A 116 3.02 -1.89 3.93
CA LEU A 116 2.93 -1.96 5.38
C LEU A 116 3.87 -3.02 5.98
N PRO A 117 4.30 -2.86 7.24
CA PRO A 117 5.01 -3.90 7.96
C PRO A 117 4.20 -5.20 8.04
N ALA A 118 4.92 -6.32 8.19
CA ALA A 118 4.34 -7.68 8.24
C ALA A 118 3.12 -7.84 9.18
N PRO A 119 3.07 -7.27 10.41
CA PRO A 119 1.90 -7.44 11.28
C PRO A 119 0.66 -6.65 10.81
N PHE A 120 0.83 -5.50 10.16
CA PHE A 120 -0.29 -4.62 9.81
C PHE A 120 -0.97 -4.99 8.48
N SER A 121 -0.22 -5.63 7.58
CA SER A 121 -0.76 -6.11 6.30
C SER A 121 -1.95 -7.08 6.46
N PRO A 122 -1.84 -8.20 7.21
CA PRO A 122 -2.97 -9.12 7.40
C PRO A 122 -4.11 -8.48 8.18
N ILE A 123 -3.83 -7.57 9.11
CA ILE A 123 -4.87 -6.81 9.83
C ILE A 123 -5.71 -6.00 8.83
N LEU A 124 -5.07 -5.26 7.93
CA LEU A 124 -5.80 -4.48 6.91
C LEU A 124 -6.60 -5.39 5.97
N ILE A 125 -6.02 -6.51 5.52
CA ILE A 125 -6.67 -7.49 4.64
C ILE A 125 -7.93 -8.08 5.27
N GLY A 126 -7.92 -8.33 6.59
CA GLY A 126 -9.10 -8.78 7.33
C GLY A 126 -10.07 -7.65 7.66
N ALA A 127 -9.57 -6.49 8.06
CA ALA A 127 -10.39 -5.37 8.52
C ALA A 127 -11.29 -4.79 7.43
N VAL A 128 -10.79 -4.67 6.19
CA VAL A 128 -11.54 -4.13 5.05
C VAL A 128 -12.81 -4.95 4.71
N PRO A 129 -12.74 -6.27 4.47
CA PRO A 129 -13.94 -7.06 4.20
C PRO A 129 -14.86 -7.17 5.41
N ILE A 130 -14.32 -7.22 6.64
CA ILE A 130 -15.14 -7.19 7.87
C ILE A 130 -15.90 -5.87 7.96
N ALA A 131 -15.24 -4.74 7.73
CA ALA A 131 -15.89 -3.44 7.67
C ALA A 131 -17.02 -3.50 6.64
N LEU A 132 -16.75 -3.92 5.40
CA LEU A 132 -17.80 -4.01 4.38
C LEU A 132 -19.02 -4.86 4.82
N LEU A 133 -18.80 -5.96 5.53
CA LEU A 133 -19.89 -6.77 6.10
C LEU A 133 -20.67 -6.04 7.20
N LEU A 134 -19.97 -5.30 8.08
CA LEU A 134 -20.59 -4.47 9.12
C LEU A 134 -21.39 -3.29 8.54
N LEU A 135 -21.14 -2.91 7.29
CA LEU A 135 -21.80 -1.80 6.61
C LEU A 135 -23.19 -2.20 6.12
N TRP A 136 -23.39 -3.49 5.89
CA TRP A 136 -24.61 -4.05 5.33
C TRP A 136 -25.89 -3.68 6.11
N PRO A 137 -25.98 -3.87 7.45
CA PRO A 137 -27.18 -3.48 8.19
C PRO A 137 -27.41 -1.97 8.26
N LEU A 138 -26.38 -1.17 7.96
CA LEU A 138 -26.42 0.29 8.02
C LEU A 138 -26.70 0.93 6.65
N SER A 139 -26.72 0.13 5.58
CA SER A 139 -26.86 0.63 4.21
C SER A 139 -28.34 0.93 3.89
N PRO A 140 -28.67 2.13 3.36
CA PRO A 140 -30.04 2.48 2.99
C PRO A 140 -30.64 1.53 1.93
N HIS A 141 -29.79 1.07 1.01
CA HIS A 141 -30.11 0.08 -0.01
C HIS A 141 -29.05 -1.01 0.06
N PRO A 142 -29.25 -2.05 0.90
CA PRO A 142 -28.25 -3.08 1.07
C PRO A 142 -28.15 -3.92 -0.20
N LYS A 143 -26.92 -4.15 -0.66
CA LYS A 143 -26.64 -5.16 -1.69
C LYS A 143 -27.19 -6.52 -1.26
N SER A 144 -27.47 -7.38 -2.25
CA SER A 144 -27.76 -8.78 -1.97
C SER A 144 -26.61 -9.39 -1.16
N LEU A 145 -26.94 -10.21 -0.16
CA LEU A 145 -25.96 -10.83 0.72
C LEU A 145 -24.88 -11.59 -0.08
N LEU A 146 -25.28 -12.26 -1.17
CA LEU A 146 -24.36 -12.96 -2.05
C LEU A 146 -23.37 -12.01 -2.75
N SER A 147 -23.84 -10.87 -3.27
CA SER A 147 -22.96 -9.88 -3.89
C SER A 147 -21.98 -9.28 -2.89
N LEU A 148 -22.46 -9.02 -1.67
CA LEU A 148 -21.62 -8.53 -0.58
C LEU A 148 -20.56 -9.55 -0.19
N LEU A 149 -20.92 -10.82 0.01
CA LEU A 149 -19.99 -11.89 0.32
C LEU A 149 -18.97 -12.09 -0.79
N ALA A 150 -19.39 -12.06 -2.06
CA ALA A 150 -18.49 -12.13 -3.20
C ALA A 150 -17.51 -10.95 -3.23
N CYS A 151 -17.98 -9.74 -2.94
CA CYS A 151 -17.15 -8.55 -2.88
C CYS A 151 -16.15 -8.62 -1.70
N SER A 152 -16.60 -9.03 -0.52
CA SER A 152 -15.73 -9.22 0.66
C SER A 152 -14.70 -10.32 0.41
N PHE A 153 -15.09 -11.42 -0.21
CA PHE A 153 -14.16 -12.48 -0.61
C PHE A 153 -13.14 -11.97 -1.63
N LEU A 154 -13.57 -11.20 -2.64
CA LEU A 154 -12.68 -10.61 -3.63
C LEU A 154 -11.66 -9.65 -2.99
N LEU A 155 -12.10 -8.77 -2.09
CA LEU A 155 -11.23 -7.86 -1.35
C LEU A 155 -10.21 -8.61 -0.49
N PHE A 156 -10.66 -9.65 0.22
CA PHE A 156 -9.78 -10.51 1.01
C PHE A 156 -8.77 -11.22 0.12
N PHE A 157 -9.23 -11.85 -0.96
CA PHE A 157 -8.38 -12.60 -1.89
C PHE A 157 -7.35 -11.69 -2.57
N LEU A 158 -7.75 -10.49 -2.98
CA LEU A 158 -6.85 -9.52 -3.58
C LEU A 158 -5.79 -9.05 -2.59
N GLY A 159 -6.19 -8.72 -1.36
CA GLY A 159 -5.25 -8.37 -0.30
C GLY A 159 -4.30 -9.51 0.07
N TRP A 160 -4.81 -10.73 0.13
CA TRP A 160 -4.00 -11.94 0.35
C TRP A 160 -2.98 -12.13 -0.78
N LEU A 161 -3.39 -11.95 -2.03
CA LEU A 161 -2.53 -12.08 -3.20
C LEU A 161 -1.40 -11.06 -3.17
N THR A 162 -1.70 -9.78 -2.90
CA THR A 162 -0.67 -8.72 -2.87
C THR A 162 0.32 -8.90 -1.72
N TRP A 163 -0.15 -9.34 -0.56
CA TRP A 163 0.73 -9.72 0.55
C TRP A 163 1.58 -10.97 0.24
N SER A 164 0.99 -11.98 -0.41
CA SER A 164 1.71 -13.19 -0.84
C SER A 164 2.80 -12.86 -1.86
N LEU A 165 2.53 -11.93 -2.79
CA LEU A 165 3.52 -11.42 -3.73
C LEU A 165 4.67 -10.73 -3.01
N LYS A 166 4.37 -9.83 -2.06
CA LYS A 166 5.41 -9.16 -1.25
C LYS A 166 6.31 -10.16 -0.52
N THR A 167 5.72 -11.11 0.22
CA THR A 167 6.48 -12.09 1.01
C THR A 167 7.32 -13.01 0.13
N THR A 168 6.86 -13.29 -1.09
CA THR A 168 7.58 -14.08 -2.07
C THR A 168 8.76 -13.29 -2.65
N LEU A 169 8.55 -12.03 -3.05
CA LEU A 169 9.60 -11.14 -3.53
C LEU A 169 10.71 -10.96 -2.48
N MET A 170 10.34 -10.72 -1.21
CA MET A 170 11.30 -10.60 -0.10
C MET A 170 12.10 -11.88 0.12
N ARG A 171 11.50 -13.07 -0.05
CA ARG A 171 12.22 -14.33 0.07
C ARG A 171 13.22 -14.54 -1.07
N TYR A 172 12.84 -14.17 -2.29
CA TYR A 172 13.73 -14.26 -3.44
C TYR A 172 14.94 -13.34 -3.33
N THR A 173 14.76 -12.13 -2.82
CA THR A 173 15.86 -11.18 -2.65
C THR A 173 16.83 -11.64 -1.57
N LEU A 174 16.33 -12.08 -0.42
CA LEU A 174 17.16 -12.66 0.64
C LEU A 174 17.95 -13.89 0.16
N TRP A 175 17.30 -14.78 -0.59
CA TRP A 175 17.96 -15.97 -1.14
C TRP A 175 19.06 -15.61 -2.15
N ARG A 176 18.83 -14.57 -2.96
CA ARG A 176 19.82 -14.06 -3.90
C ARG A 176 21.03 -13.45 -3.19
N GLU A 177 20.81 -12.60 -2.19
CA GLU A 177 21.90 -11.99 -1.41
C GLU A 177 22.76 -13.06 -0.71
N GLU A 178 22.12 -14.07 -0.11
CA GLU A 178 22.81 -15.19 0.53
C GLU A 178 23.63 -16.00 -0.48
N SER A 179 23.11 -16.22 -1.68
CA SER A 179 23.82 -16.93 -2.76
C SER A 179 25.03 -16.14 -3.24
N GLU A 180 24.89 -14.82 -3.44
CA GLU A 180 26.00 -13.93 -3.83
C GLU A 180 27.10 -13.91 -2.76
N ARG A 181 26.73 -13.84 -1.47
CA ARG A 181 27.69 -13.92 -0.34
C ARG A 181 28.44 -15.24 -0.31
N ARG A 182 27.75 -16.37 -0.52
CA ARG A 182 28.39 -17.69 -0.55
C ARG A 182 29.37 -17.82 -1.70
N LEU A 183 29.04 -17.28 -2.87
CA LEU A 183 29.94 -17.26 -4.02
C LEU A 183 31.17 -16.41 -3.77
N THR A 184 31.02 -15.21 -3.20
CA THR A 184 32.17 -14.35 -2.88
C THR A 184 33.10 -15.01 -1.86
N THR A 185 32.54 -15.65 -0.83
CA THR A 185 33.34 -16.37 0.17
C THR A 185 34.04 -17.59 -0.45
N ALA A 186 33.37 -18.33 -1.34
CA ALA A 186 33.98 -19.48 -2.01
C ALA A 186 35.12 -19.07 -2.96
N LEU A 187 34.96 -17.95 -3.68
CA LEU A 187 35.99 -17.41 -4.56
C LEU A 187 37.22 -16.91 -3.79
N ASP A 188 37.01 -16.23 -2.66
CA ASP A 188 38.08 -15.77 -1.77
C ASP A 188 38.87 -16.96 -1.19
N LEU A 189 38.17 -18.00 -0.73
CA LEU A 189 38.80 -19.24 -0.26
C LEU A 189 39.56 -19.99 -1.35
N ALA A 190 39.12 -19.90 -2.61
CA ALA A 190 39.79 -20.52 -3.76
C ALA A 190 41.01 -19.72 -4.26
N GLY A 191 41.30 -18.55 -3.68
CA GLY A 191 42.39 -17.67 -4.12
C GLY A 191 42.16 -17.06 -5.50
N VAL A 192 40.91 -17.09 -6.00
CA VAL A 192 40.56 -16.52 -7.31
C VAL A 192 40.32 -15.03 -7.13
N VAL A 193 41.37 -14.23 -7.33
CA VAL A 193 41.24 -12.78 -7.43
C VAL A 193 40.56 -12.47 -8.77
N ILE A 194 39.27 -12.11 -8.71
CA ILE A 194 38.57 -11.56 -9.87
C ILE A 194 39.12 -10.15 -10.10
N ILE A 195 40.01 -10.00 -11.11
CA ILE A 195 40.51 -8.72 -11.62
C ILE A 195 39.53 -8.17 -12.65
#